data_AF-A0ABD4TGG5-F1
#
_entry.id   AF-A0ABD4TGG5-F1
#
_cell.length_a   1.000
_cell.length_b   1.000
_cell.length_c   1.000
_cell.angle_alpha   90.00
_cell.angle_beta   90.00
_cell.angle_gamma   90.00
#
_symmetry.space_group_name_H-M   'P 1'
#
loop_
_entity.id
_entity.type
_entity.pdbx_description
1 polymer ?
#
loop_
_entity_poly.entity_id
_entity_poly.type
_entity_poly.pdbx_seq_one_letter_code
_entity_poly.pdbx_strand_id
1 'polypeptide(L)'
;MQSDVGESGPSRGIYVTEDVRSYVLQRKRDFRVSTSCSGPILLPTSVKPPKTTDLQVPVGDYTVYISKYQARYIESIHRGMIPIFYEDF
;
A
#
# COMPACT_ATOMS: atom_id res chain seq x y z
N MET A 1 13.78 40.05 -3.46
CA MET A 1 14.06 38.62 -3.66
C MET A 1 13.02 37.86 -2.85
N GLN A 2 11.99 37.33 -3.51
CA GLN A 2 10.98 36.49 -2.84
C GLN A 2 11.50 35.06 -2.92
N SER A 3 11.96 34.54 -1.79
CA SER A 3 12.23 33.13 -1.60
C SER A 3 10.89 32.42 -1.47
N ASP A 4 10.51 31.71 -2.53
CA ASP A 4 9.44 30.73 -2.57
C ASP A 4 9.82 29.59 -1.60
N VAL A 5 9.41 29.74 -0.34
CA VAL A 5 9.40 28.63 0.60
C VAL A 5 8.23 27.77 0.16
N GLY A 6 8.52 26.79 -0.70
CA GLY A 6 7.58 25.73 -1.02
C GLY A 6 7.19 25.03 0.27
N GLU A 7 6.09 25.49 0.89
CA GLU A 7 5.42 24.78 1.95
C GLU A 7 5.08 23.40 1.42
N SER A 8 5.87 22.43 1.86
CA SER A 8 5.55 21.02 1.74
C SER A 8 4.35 20.80 2.66
N GLY A 9 3.14 21.04 2.14
CA GLY A 9 1.92 20.65 2.81
C GLY A 9 2.04 19.19 3.26
N PRO A 10 1.36 18.79 4.35
CA PRO A 10 1.51 17.45 4.89
C PRO A 10 1.33 16.46 3.75
N SER A 11 2.37 15.68 3.44
CA SER A 11 2.23 14.52 2.57
C SER A 11 1.07 13.74 3.17
N ARG A 12 -0.08 13.68 2.48
CA ARG A 12 -1.19 12.80 2.88
C ARG A 12 -0.65 11.38 2.74
N GLY A 13 0.04 10.93 3.77
CA GLY A 13 0.61 9.60 3.86
C GLY A 13 -0.54 8.61 3.90
N ILE A 14 -0.43 7.54 3.12
CA ILE A 14 -1.42 6.47 3.16
C ILE A 14 -1.19 5.71 4.46
N TYR A 15 -2.21 5.69 5.32
CA TYR A 15 -2.14 5.02 6.61
C TYR A 15 -2.24 3.50 6.43
N VAL A 16 -1.42 2.71 7.12
CA VAL A 16 -1.50 1.25 7.10
C VAL A 16 -1.97 0.78 8.48
N THR A 17 -3.12 0.11 8.55
CA THR A 17 -3.66 -0.35 9.83
C THR A 17 -2.78 -1.45 10.44
N GLU A 18 -2.82 -1.59 11.77
CA GLU A 18 -1.99 -2.58 12.47
C GLU A 18 -2.25 -4.02 12.01
N ASP A 19 -3.50 -4.38 11.70
CA ASP A 19 -3.84 -5.69 11.11
C ASP A 19 -3.06 -5.96 9.81
N VAL A 20 -2.95 -4.96 8.95
CA VAL A 20 -2.21 -5.07 7.68
C VAL A 20 -0.71 -5.08 7.93
N ARG A 21 -0.22 -4.27 8.87
CA ARG A 21 1.20 -4.28 9.26
C ARG A 21 1.60 -5.67 9.76
N SER A 22 0.85 -6.23 10.69
CA SER A 22 1.03 -7.59 11.21
C SER A 22 0.98 -8.63 10.09
N TYR A 23 -0.01 -8.54 9.19
CA TYR A 23 -0.15 -9.44 8.05
C TYR A 23 1.09 -9.46 7.13
N VAL A 24 1.61 -8.27 6.79
CA VAL A 24 2.79 -8.10 5.93
C VAL A 24 4.05 -8.63 6.62
N LEU A 25 4.28 -8.21 7.88
CA LEU A 25 5.46 -8.60 8.66
C LEU A 25 5.53 -10.11 8.90
N GLN A 26 4.40 -10.77 9.17
CA GLN A 26 4.35 -12.22 9.36
C GLN A 26 4.68 -13.00 8.09
N ARG A 27 4.24 -12.50 6.92
CA ARG A 27 4.45 -13.17 5.61
C ARG A 27 5.80 -12.88 4.99
N LYS A 28 6.53 -11.93 5.54
CA LYS A 28 7.92 -11.62 5.18
C LYS A 28 8.11 -11.37 3.67
N ARG A 29 7.18 -10.63 3.06
CA ARG A 29 7.19 -10.33 1.63
C ARG A 29 6.46 -9.03 1.32
N ASP A 30 6.72 -8.51 0.14
CA ASP A 30 6.06 -7.32 -0.37
C ASP A 30 4.68 -7.62 -0.95
N PHE A 31 3.82 -6.60 -0.93
CA PHE A 31 2.46 -6.68 -1.45
C PHE A 31 2.14 -5.51 -2.36
N ARG A 32 1.11 -5.68 -3.17
CA ARG A 32 0.57 -4.64 -4.03
C ARG A 32 -0.94 -4.55 -3.86
N VAL A 33 -1.43 -3.34 -3.60
CA VAL A 33 -2.86 -3.03 -3.66
C VAL A 33 -3.32 -3.18 -5.11
N SER A 34 -4.29 -4.07 -5.31
CA SER A 34 -4.91 -4.41 -6.58
C SER A 34 -6.42 -4.19 -6.49
N THR A 35 -7.10 -4.09 -7.62
CA THR A 35 -8.56 -3.98 -7.67
C THR A 35 -9.19 -5.32 -7.99
N SER A 36 -10.23 -5.70 -7.23
CA SER A 36 -11.09 -6.84 -7.52
C SER A 36 -12.55 -6.39 -7.63
N CYS A 37 -13.45 -7.28 -8.07
CA CYS A 37 -14.89 -7.03 -8.09
C CYS A 37 -15.47 -6.69 -6.70
N SER A 38 -14.84 -7.17 -5.64
CA SER A 38 -15.26 -6.97 -4.25
C SER A 38 -14.54 -5.80 -3.56
N GLY A 39 -13.76 -5.01 -4.32
CA GLY A 39 -13.00 -3.89 -3.80
C GLY A 39 -11.48 -4.10 -3.82
N PRO A 40 -10.71 -3.19 -3.21
CA PRO A 40 -9.26 -3.27 -3.17
C PRO A 40 -8.78 -4.46 -2.36
N ILE A 41 -7.71 -5.09 -2.83
CA ILE A 41 -7.14 -6.31 -2.26
C ILE A 41 -5.61 -6.28 -2.28
N LEU A 42 -4.97 -6.86 -1.27
CA LEU A 42 -3.52 -7.05 -1.22
C LEU A 42 -3.15 -8.36 -1.91
N LEU A 43 -2.32 -8.26 -2.94
CA LEU A 43 -1.72 -9.42 -3.59
C LEU A 43 -0.20 -9.41 -3.41
N PRO A 44 0.46 -10.56 -3.18
CA PRO A 44 1.92 -10.62 -3.15
C PRO A 44 2.53 -10.07 -4.44
N THR A 45 3.71 -9.45 -4.36
CA THR A 45 4.41 -8.94 -5.56
C THR A 45 4.83 -10.06 -6.52
N SER A 46 4.96 -11.30 -6.04
CA SER A 46 5.15 -12.49 -6.88
C SER A 46 3.96 -12.80 -7.79
N VAL A 47 2.73 -12.44 -7.38
CA VAL A 47 1.51 -12.59 -8.17
C VAL A 47 1.25 -11.34 -9.01
N LYS A 48 1.40 -10.16 -8.41
CA LYS A 48 1.21 -8.87 -9.08
C LYS A 48 2.42 -7.96 -8.85
N PRO A 49 3.42 -8.00 -9.74
CA PRO A 49 4.62 -7.18 -9.60
C PRO A 49 4.30 -5.68 -9.53
N PRO A 50 5.11 -4.89 -8.80
CA PRO A 50 4.97 -3.44 -8.75
C PRO A 50 5.28 -2.81 -10.12
N LYS A 51 4.68 -1.66 -10.39
CA LYS A 51 5.09 -0.80 -11.50
C LYS A 51 6.05 0.27 -11.00
N THR A 52 6.92 0.77 -11.88
CA THR A 52 7.84 1.88 -11.58
C THR A 52 7.15 3.16 -11.10
N THR A 53 5.88 3.32 -11.47
CA THR A 53 5.05 4.46 -11.07
C THR A 53 4.24 4.24 -9.80
N ASP A 54 4.33 3.06 -9.18
CA ASP A 54 3.60 2.79 -7.95
C ASP A 54 4.25 3.55 -6.79
N LEU A 55 3.42 4.11 -5.90
CA LEU A 55 3.86 4.64 -4.63
C LEU A 55 4.31 3.48 -3.74
N GLN A 56 5.38 3.73 -2.99
CA GLN A 56 5.96 2.79 -2.04
C GLN A 56 5.53 3.19 -0.64
N VAL A 57 4.85 2.28 0.07
CA VAL A 57 4.44 2.46 1.46
C VAL A 57 5.23 1.48 2.33
N PRO A 58 6.29 1.92 3.03
CA PRO A 58 7.12 1.04 3.85
C PRO A 58 6.34 0.47 5.05
N VAL A 59 6.56 -0.83 5.32
CA VAL A 59 6.01 -1.59 6.45
C VAL A 59 7.11 -2.48 7.02
N GLY A 60 7.89 -1.92 7.96
CA GLY A 60 9.11 -2.56 8.45
C GLY A 60 10.12 -2.72 7.32
N ASP A 61 10.62 -3.95 7.12
CA ASP A 61 11.56 -4.29 6.04
C ASP A 61 10.87 -4.57 4.69
N TYR A 62 9.54 -4.50 4.63
CA TYR A 62 8.74 -4.79 3.44
C TYR A 62 8.01 -3.56 2.92
N THR A 63 7.52 -3.63 1.70
CA THR A 63 6.83 -2.54 1.02
C THR A 63 5.46 -2.97 0.53
N VAL A 64 4.47 -2.10 0.77
CA VAL A 64 3.17 -2.18 0.08
C VAL A 64 3.15 -1.17 -1.06
N TYR A 65 2.99 -1.66 -2.28
CA TYR A 65 2.93 -0.86 -3.49
C TYR A 65 1.50 -0.48 -3.84
N ILE A 66 1.29 0.76 -4.26
CA ILE A 66 -0.03 1.26 -4.67
C ILE A 66 0.11 2.01 -5.97
N SER A 67 -0.74 1.70 -6.95
CA SER A 67 -0.79 2.50 -8.19
C SER A 67 -0.97 3.99 -7.88
N LYS A 68 -0.17 4.86 -8.51
CA LYS A 68 -0.34 6.33 -8.40
C LYS A 68 -1.75 6.82 -8.71
N TYR A 69 -2.53 6.04 -9.46
CA TYR A 69 -3.93 6.34 -9.76
C TYR A 69 -4.85 5.95 -8.60
N GLN A 70 -4.64 4.77 -8.00
CA GLN A 70 -5.41 4.30 -6.83
C GLN A 70 -5.12 5.13 -5.58
N ALA A 71 -3.86 5.52 -5.40
CA ALA A 71 -3.41 6.32 -4.26
C ALA A 71 -4.15 7.67 -4.11
N ARG A 72 -4.76 8.18 -5.18
CA ARG A 72 -5.60 9.40 -5.14
C ARG A 72 -6.93 9.20 -4.43
N TYR A 73 -7.35 7.95 -4.27
CA TYR A 73 -8.68 7.56 -3.79
C TYR A 73 -8.63 6.67 -2.54
N ILE A 74 -7.44 6.38 -2.02
CA ILE A 74 -7.25 5.53 -0.84
C ILE A 74 -6.50 6.33 0.22
N GLU A 75 -7.12 6.47 1.38
CA GLU A 75 -6.51 7.13 2.55
C GLU A 75 -5.86 6.11 3.50
N SER A 76 -6.33 4.86 3.48
CA SER A 76 -5.77 3.79 4.29
C SER A 76 -5.77 2.42 3.62
N ILE A 77 -4.77 1.60 3.94
CA ILE A 77 -4.72 0.17 3.66
C ILE A 77 -5.19 -0.53 4.94
N HIS A 78 -6.36 -1.14 4.88
CA HIS A 78 -7.05 -1.70 6.04
C HIS A 78 -7.33 -3.19 5.91
N ARG A 79 -7.72 -3.83 7.03
CA ARG A 79 -7.94 -5.29 7.13
C ARG A 79 -8.83 -5.87 6.03
N GLY A 80 -9.89 -5.16 5.62
CA GLY A 80 -10.78 -5.58 4.52
C GLY A 80 -10.10 -5.76 3.16
N MET A 81 -8.87 -5.27 2.97
CA MET A 81 -8.07 -5.53 1.77
C MET A 81 -7.27 -6.83 1.86
N ILE A 82 -7.21 -7.48 3.02
CA ILE A 82 -6.55 -8.78 3.18
C ILE A 82 -7.46 -9.85 2.55
N PRO A 83 -6.97 -10.63 1.57
CA PRO A 83 -7.76 -11.72 1.01
C PRO A 83 -8.12 -12.77 2.08
N ILE A 84 -9.40 -13.14 2.16
CA ILE A 84 -9.88 -14.22 3.04
C ILE A 84 -9.40 -15.63 2.61
N PHE A 85 -8.90 -15.77 1.38
CA PHE A 85 -8.50 -17.06 0.80
C PHE A 85 -6.98 -17.27 0.71
N TYR A 86 -6.17 -16.34 1.22
CA TYR A 86 -4.70 -16.40 1.17
C TYR A 86 -4.07 -16.58 2.56
N GLU A 87 -4.77 -17.26 3.47
CA GLU A 87 -4.25 -17.52 4.82
C GLU A 87 -3.15 -18.59 4.86
N ASP A 88 -3.00 -19.41 3.80
CA ASP A 88 -2.23 -20.67 3.85
C ASP A 88 -0.87 -20.70 3.08
N PHE A 89 -0.31 -19.56 2.64
CA PHE A 89 0.96 -19.49 1.88
C PHE A 89 2.01 -18.53 2.44
#